data_AF-A0AA89BHH4-F1
#
_entry.id   AF-A0AA89BHH4-F1
#
_cell.length_a   1.000
_cell.length_b   1.000
_cell.length_c   1.000
_cell.angle_alpha   90.00
_cell.angle_beta   90.00
_cell.angle_gamma   90.00
#
_symmetry.space_group_name_H-M   'P 1'
#
loop_
_entity.id
_entity.type
_entity.pdbx_description
1 polymer ?
#
loop_
_entity_poly.entity_id
_entity_poly.type
_entity_poly.pdbx_seq_one_letter_code
_entity_poly.pdbx_strand_id
1 'polypeptide(L)'
;MEPKDKLKVVEDGSVSSSSEEIEREKWGRKAEYMLSMLGYCVGLGNLWRFPYLCMKMGERRITKSTPGVSYSEEYGKNVLVSINNAIMEAGPGAFLIPFLFVLLACGLPLYFLEVSLGQFTGKGAAQVWEVCPIFKGIGIGMIVVLCVSGLYYNIIVAWTLHYLGSSFINPLPWTDCNNNWNTGDCIRNEVRDVIRNTSVYNSSDVGSYLNGSIYNVTGGNSSVERYVVQVGSISPEEDYWQYVNFHFLV
;
A
#
# COMPACT_ATOMS: atom_id res chain seq x y z
N MET A 1 -12.97 -34.70 -30.58
CA MET A 1 -13.70 -34.30 -31.80
C MET A 1 -12.64 -33.68 -32.70
N GLU A 2 -12.25 -34.41 -33.75
CA GLU A 2 -11.08 -34.16 -34.62
C GLU A 2 -10.98 -32.72 -35.16
N PRO A 3 -9.76 -32.23 -35.42
CA PRO A 3 -9.56 -31.08 -36.29
C PRO A 3 -9.67 -31.55 -37.75
N LYS A 4 -10.60 -30.97 -38.51
CA LYS A 4 -10.68 -31.21 -39.96
C LYS A 4 -9.61 -30.39 -40.66
N ASP A 5 -8.58 -31.09 -41.13
CA ASP A 5 -7.64 -30.60 -42.14
C ASP A 5 -8.42 -30.09 -43.36
N LYS A 6 -8.21 -28.82 -43.73
CA LYS A 6 -8.61 -28.32 -45.05
C LYS A 6 -7.41 -28.39 -45.97
N LEU A 7 -7.44 -29.37 -46.88
CA LEU A 7 -6.62 -29.40 -48.09
C LEU A 7 -6.70 -28.03 -48.81
N LYS A 8 -5.54 -27.43 -49.10
CA LYS A 8 -5.43 -26.35 -50.09
C LYS A 8 -5.15 -26.98 -51.46
N VAL A 9 -6.13 -26.87 -52.37
CA VAL A 9 -5.90 -27.07 -53.81
C VAL A 9 -5.13 -25.86 -54.31
N VAL A 10 -4.00 -26.11 -54.99
CA VAL A 10 -3.21 -25.10 -55.67
C VAL A 10 -3.70 -25.03 -57.11
N GLU A 11 -4.25 -23.88 -57.53
CA GLU A 11 -4.30 -23.49 -58.94
C GLU A 11 -4.24 -21.95 -59.06
N ASP A 12 -3.23 -21.51 -59.80
CA ASP A 12 -3.03 -20.26 -60.54
C ASP A 12 -3.17 -18.89 -59.84
N GLY A 13 -2.01 -18.28 -59.58
CA GLY A 13 -1.63 -17.08 -60.33
C GLY A 13 -2.32 -15.75 -60.01
N SER A 14 -2.76 -15.51 -58.78
CA SER A 14 -2.96 -14.14 -58.28
C SER A 14 -2.62 -14.07 -56.79
N VAL A 15 -1.63 -13.25 -56.43
CA VAL A 15 -1.39 -12.89 -55.02
C VAL A 15 -2.53 -11.97 -54.60
N SER A 16 -3.66 -12.55 -54.22
CA SER A 16 -4.54 -11.91 -53.26
C SER A 16 -3.88 -12.08 -51.90
N SER A 17 -3.38 -10.99 -51.33
CA SER A 17 -3.07 -11.00 -49.89
C SER A 17 -4.41 -11.16 -49.18
N SER A 18 -4.82 -12.39 -48.94
CA SER A 18 -5.81 -12.69 -47.91
C SER A 18 -5.13 -12.35 -46.59
N SER A 19 -5.16 -11.07 -46.22
CA SER A 19 -4.98 -10.63 -44.85
C SER A 19 -5.97 -11.48 -44.04
N GLU A 20 -5.48 -12.45 -43.28
CA GLU A 20 -6.29 -13.06 -42.24
C GLU A 20 -6.64 -11.92 -41.27
N GLU A 21 -7.80 -11.29 -41.46
CA GLU A 21 -8.34 -10.37 -40.46
C GLU A 21 -8.57 -11.23 -39.21
N ILE A 22 -7.68 -11.10 -38.24
CA ILE A 22 -7.82 -11.71 -36.92
C ILE A 22 -9.12 -11.13 -36.34
N GLU A 23 -10.23 -11.87 -36.43
CA GLU A 23 -11.50 -11.44 -35.88
C GLU A 23 -11.32 -11.29 -34.36
N ARG A 24 -11.62 -10.11 -33.83
CA ARG A 24 -11.44 -9.80 -32.42
C ARG A 24 -12.23 -10.77 -31.55
N GLU A 25 -11.55 -11.39 -30.59
CA GLU A 25 -12.18 -12.27 -29.62
C GLU A 25 -13.26 -11.55 -28.81
N LYS A 26 -14.38 -12.25 -28.56
CA LYS A 26 -15.54 -11.75 -27.82
C LYS A 26 -15.63 -12.47 -26.48
N TRP A 27 -16.15 -11.77 -25.48
CA TRP A 27 -16.44 -12.36 -24.17
C TRP A 27 -17.50 -13.46 -24.28
N GLY A 28 -17.30 -14.58 -23.60
CA GLY A 28 -18.24 -15.71 -23.60
C GLY A 28 -19.54 -15.36 -22.88
N ARG A 29 -19.45 -14.66 -21.74
CA ARG A 29 -20.62 -14.18 -20.98
C ARG A 29 -20.42 -12.75 -20.46
N LYS A 30 -21.52 -12.00 -20.37
CA LYS A 30 -21.52 -10.65 -19.76
C LYS A 30 -20.98 -10.65 -18.32
N ALA A 31 -21.22 -11.71 -17.56
CA ALA A 31 -20.73 -11.83 -16.18
C ALA A 31 -19.20 -11.90 -16.11
N GLU A 32 -18.54 -12.56 -17.07
CA GLU A 32 -17.06 -12.65 -17.13
C GLU A 32 -16.45 -11.26 -17.35
N TYR A 33 -17.05 -10.48 -18.25
CA TYR A 33 -16.67 -9.10 -18.48
C TYR A 33 -16.83 -8.24 -17.22
N MET A 34 -18.00 -8.30 -16.57
CA MET A 34 -18.26 -7.51 -15.36
C MET A 34 -17.32 -7.90 -14.21
N LEU A 35 -17.08 -9.19 -14.01
CA LEU A 35 -16.18 -9.68 -12.97
C LEU A 35 -14.73 -9.24 -13.23
N SER A 36 -14.29 -9.28 -14.50
CA SER A 36 -12.95 -8.81 -14.88
C SER A 36 -12.78 -7.30 -14.62
N MET A 37 -13.80 -6.50 -14.94
CA MET A 37 -13.78 -5.06 -14.65
C MET A 37 -13.77 -4.78 -13.15
N LEU A 38 -14.59 -5.48 -12.36
CA LEU A 38 -14.59 -5.33 -10.90
C LEU A 38 -13.26 -5.77 -10.28
N GLY A 39 -12.67 -6.87 -10.77
CA GLY A 39 -11.35 -7.33 -10.34
C GLY A 39 -10.25 -6.32 -10.63
N TYR A 40 -10.33 -5.59 -11.76
CA TYR A 40 -9.41 -4.50 -12.06
C TYR A 40 -9.58 -3.29 -11.13
N CYS A 41 -10.83 -2.96 -10.73
CA CYS A 41 -11.11 -1.84 -9.82
C CYS A 41 -10.71 -2.11 -8.37
N VAL A 42 -10.72 -3.36 -7.92
CA VAL A 42 -10.39 -3.74 -6.54
C VAL A 42 -8.91 -4.11 -6.44
N GLY A 43 -8.06 -3.11 -6.17
CA GLY A 43 -6.62 -3.30 -5.98
C GLY A 43 -6.18 -3.35 -4.51
N LEU A 44 -4.97 -3.85 -4.27
CA LEU A 44 -4.29 -3.86 -2.96
C LEU A 44 -4.23 -2.48 -2.29
N GLY A 45 -4.21 -1.40 -3.09
CA GLY A 45 -4.25 -0.03 -2.58
C GLY A 45 -5.51 0.28 -1.74
N ASN A 46 -6.63 -0.38 -2.00
CA ASN A 46 -7.86 -0.22 -1.20
C ASN A 46 -7.72 -0.82 0.21
N LEU A 47 -6.82 -1.81 0.38
CA LEU A 47 -6.66 -2.55 1.62
C LEU A 47 -5.87 -1.76 2.68
N TRP A 48 -4.80 -1.07 2.29
CA TRP A 48 -3.93 -0.36 3.25
C TRP A 48 -3.95 1.16 3.09
N ARG A 49 -4.00 1.69 1.86
CA ARG A 49 -3.80 3.12 1.62
C ARG A 49 -5.02 3.92 2.03
N PHE A 50 -6.22 3.40 1.74
CA PHE A 50 -7.46 4.07 2.12
C PHE A 50 -7.61 4.13 3.65
N PRO A 51 -7.51 3.01 4.42
CA PRO A 51 -7.55 3.09 5.88
C PRO A 51 -6.45 3.97 6.47
N TYR A 52 -5.22 3.85 5.97
CA TYR A 52 -4.10 4.67 6.45
C TYR A 52 -4.34 6.17 6.25
N LEU A 53 -4.85 6.58 5.09
CA LEU A 53 -5.18 7.99 4.84
C LEU A 53 -6.32 8.47 5.74
N CYS A 54 -7.38 7.67 5.92
CA CYS A 54 -8.46 7.99 6.86
C CYS A 54 -7.94 8.18 8.29
N MET A 55 -7.06 7.28 8.75
CA MET A 55 -6.44 7.36 10.08
C MET A 55 -5.55 8.60 10.22
N LYS A 56 -4.64 8.85 9.29
CA LYS A 56 -3.73 10.00 9.31
C LYS A 56 -4.46 11.34 9.25
N MET A 57 -5.58 11.40 8.52
CA MET A 57 -6.42 12.60 8.46
C MET A 57 -7.21 12.80 9.76
N GLY A 58 -7.59 11.72 10.44
CA GLY A 58 -8.13 11.75 11.80
C GLY A 58 -7.11 12.20 12.85
N GLU A 59 -5.86 11.72 12.79
CA GLU A 59 -4.78 12.05 13.74
C GLU A 59 -4.37 13.52 13.74
N ARG A 60 -4.47 14.21 12.60
CA ARG A 60 -4.24 15.67 12.53
C ARG A 60 -5.21 16.49 13.40
N ARG A 61 -6.24 15.85 13.97
CA ARG A 61 -7.10 16.44 15.02
C ARG A 61 -6.44 16.43 16.41
N ILE A 62 -5.75 15.36 16.79
CA ILE A 62 -5.22 15.16 18.15
C ILE A 62 -4.05 16.11 18.45
N THR A 63 -3.25 16.46 17.43
CA THR A 63 -2.13 17.39 17.61
C THR A 63 -2.55 18.85 17.75
N LYS A 64 -3.80 19.20 17.40
CA LYS A 64 -4.39 20.52 17.72
C LYS A 64 -5.05 20.56 19.10
N SER A 65 -5.28 19.41 19.74
CA SER A 65 -5.78 19.31 21.11
C SER A 65 -4.64 19.06 22.11
N THR A 66 -3.52 19.79 22.00
CA THR A 66 -2.54 19.81 23.08
C THR A 66 -3.18 20.51 24.30
N PRO A 67 -3.15 19.92 25.50
CA PRO A 67 -3.65 20.62 26.69
C PRO A 67 -2.74 21.81 26.97
N GLY A 68 -3.20 23.03 26.68
CA GLY A 68 -2.49 24.27 27.02
C GLY A 68 -2.43 25.37 25.95
N VAL A 69 -2.94 25.15 24.73
CA VAL A 69 -2.99 26.22 23.71
C VAL A 69 -4.45 26.57 23.39
N SER A 70 -4.98 27.58 24.08
CA SER A 70 -6.24 28.23 23.76
C SER A 70 -6.06 29.12 22.52
N TYR A 71 -6.59 28.67 21.37
CA TYR A 71 -6.75 29.56 20.22
C TYR A 71 -7.86 30.57 20.52
N SER A 72 -7.52 31.85 20.37
CA SER A 72 -8.43 33.00 20.53
C SER A 72 -9.71 32.81 19.71
N GLU A 73 -10.85 33.04 20.37
CA GLU A 73 -12.23 32.88 19.90
C GLU A 73 -12.65 33.90 18.81
N GLU A 74 -11.70 34.61 18.20
CA GLU A 74 -11.96 35.78 17.34
C GLU A 74 -12.11 35.43 15.84
N TYR A 75 -11.84 34.19 15.43
CA TYR A 75 -11.98 33.72 14.03
C TYR A 75 -13.37 33.09 13.69
N GLY A 76 -14.34 33.19 14.59
CA GLY A 76 -15.64 32.51 14.49
C GLY A 76 -16.71 33.15 13.58
N LYS A 77 -16.41 34.20 12.80
CA LYS A 77 -17.41 34.93 12.00
C LYS A 77 -17.40 34.64 10.50
N ASN A 78 -16.45 33.83 10.02
CA ASN A 78 -16.35 33.49 8.60
C ASN A 78 -17.05 32.16 8.34
N VAL A 79 -18.06 32.15 7.45
CA VAL A 79 -18.78 30.93 7.02
C VAL A 79 -17.82 29.82 6.58
N LEU A 80 -16.74 30.18 5.88
CA LEU A 80 -15.70 29.23 5.47
C LEU A 80 -14.95 28.60 6.65
N VAL A 81 -14.74 29.34 7.75
CA VAL A 81 -14.09 28.82 8.97
C VAL A 81 -15.06 27.93 9.74
N SER A 82 -16.35 28.30 9.81
CA SER A 82 -17.38 27.47 10.43
C SER A 82 -17.61 26.15 9.67
N ILE A 83 -17.61 26.19 8.33
CA ILE A 83 -17.71 24.99 7.49
C ILE A 83 -16.46 24.12 7.66
N ASN A 84 -15.26 24.71 7.66
CA ASN A 84 -14.02 23.97 7.90
C ASN A 84 -13.99 23.34 9.29
N ASN A 85 -14.47 24.03 10.33
CA ASN A 85 -14.54 23.50 11.69
C ASN A 85 -15.57 22.35 11.79
N ALA A 86 -16.74 22.48 11.16
CA ALA A 86 -17.75 21.42 11.12
C ALA A 86 -17.27 20.16 10.37
N ILE A 87 -16.55 20.33 9.25
CA ILE A 87 -15.89 19.22 8.53
C ILE A 87 -14.82 18.58 9.43
N MET A 88 -14.08 19.39 10.18
CA MET A 88 -13.05 18.90 11.10
C MET A 88 -13.59 18.16 12.33
N GLU A 89 -14.87 18.30 12.67
CA GLU A 89 -15.52 17.59 13.80
C GLU A 89 -16.00 16.16 13.44
N ALA A 90 -16.28 15.87 12.16
CA ALA A 90 -16.96 14.66 11.68
C ALA A 90 -16.14 13.33 11.66
N GLY A 91 -15.22 13.15 12.60
CA GLY A 91 -14.30 12.00 12.68
C GLY A 91 -13.38 11.75 11.47
N PRO A 92 -12.64 10.61 11.45
CA PRO A 92 -11.91 10.13 10.26
C PRO A 92 -12.83 9.87 9.05
N GLY A 93 -14.14 9.74 9.28
CA GLY A 93 -15.17 9.64 8.24
C GLY A 93 -15.41 10.95 7.45
N ALA A 94 -14.95 12.10 7.95
CA ALA A 94 -15.02 13.38 7.24
C ALA A 94 -14.27 13.37 5.90
N PHE A 95 -13.22 12.54 5.79
CA PHE A 95 -12.49 12.33 4.53
C PHE A 95 -13.37 11.73 3.42
N LEU A 96 -14.45 11.03 3.78
CA LEU A 96 -15.36 10.40 2.83
C LEU A 96 -16.14 11.43 2.00
N ILE A 97 -16.42 12.63 2.55
CA ILE A 97 -17.20 13.67 1.87
C ILE A 97 -16.50 14.18 0.59
N PRO A 98 -15.27 14.73 0.65
CA PRO A 98 -14.55 15.13 -0.55
C PRO A 98 -14.20 13.94 -1.44
N PHE A 99 -13.94 12.76 -0.85
CA PHE A 99 -13.68 11.53 -1.61
C PHE A 99 -14.87 11.15 -2.50
N LEU A 100 -16.09 11.10 -1.95
CA LEU A 100 -17.29 10.80 -2.72
C LEU A 100 -17.61 11.88 -3.75
N PHE A 101 -17.38 13.15 -3.41
CA PHE A 101 -17.56 14.25 -4.36
C PHE A 101 -16.66 14.09 -5.59
N VAL A 102 -15.35 13.89 -5.39
CA VAL A 102 -14.40 13.69 -6.51
C VAL A 102 -14.66 12.38 -7.26
N LEU A 103 -15.06 11.32 -6.55
CA LEU A 103 -15.42 10.04 -7.14
C LEU A 103 -16.63 10.20 -8.09
N LEU A 104 -17.67 10.90 -7.68
CA LEU A 104 -18.86 11.11 -8.51
C LEU A 104 -18.65 12.15 -9.61
N ALA A 105 -17.95 13.26 -9.32
CA ALA A 105 -17.77 14.36 -10.26
C ALA A 105 -16.67 14.10 -11.30
N CYS A 106 -15.64 13.35 -10.96
CA CYS A 106 -14.51 13.08 -11.85
C CYS A 106 -14.30 11.59 -12.11
N GLY A 107 -14.34 10.75 -11.06
CA GLY A 107 -14.07 9.32 -11.18
C GLY A 107 -15.06 8.58 -12.10
N LEU A 108 -16.37 8.71 -11.82
CA LEU A 108 -17.41 8.03 -12.58
C LEU A 108 -17.48 8.50 -14.06
N PRO A 109 -17.40 9.81 -14.38
CA PRO A 109 -17.34 10.26 -15.76
C PRO A 109 -16.09 9.77 -16.51
N LEU A 110 -14.92 9.78 -15.88
CA LEU A 110 -13.67 9.30 -16.50
C LEU A 110 -13.72 7.79 -16.77
N TYR A 111 -14.22 7.01 -15.81
CA TYR A 111 -14.41 5.57 -16.00
C TYR A 111 -15.38 5.27 -17.15
N PHE A 112 -16.52 5.97 -17.19
CA PHE A 112 -17.49 5.78 -18.26
C PHE A 112 -16.92 6.19 -19.63
N LEU A 113 -16.13 7.28 -19.68
CA LEU A 113 -15.46 7.72 -20.90
C LEU A 113 -14.50 6.65 -21.41
N GLU A 114 -13.66 6.10 -20.53
CA GLU A 114 -12.66 5.08 -20.89
C GLU A 114 -13.31 3.79 -21.40
N VAL A 115 -14.31 3.27 -20.69
CA VAL A 115 -15.03 2.06 -21.10
C VAL A 115 -15.75 2.30 -22.42
N SER A 116 -16.46 3.43 -22.56
CA SER A 116 -17.21 3.75 -23.78
C SER A 116 -16.28 3.90 -24.99
N LEU A 117 -15.13 4.55 -24.81
CA LEU A 117 -14.12 4.72 -25.86
C LEU A 117 -13.46 3.39 -26.24
N GLY A 118 -13.19 2.49 -25.28
CA GLY A 118 -12.68 1.15 -25.56
C GLY A 118 -13.67 0.25 -26.29
N GLN A 119 -14.97 0.35 -25.94
CA GLN A 119 -16.04 -0.40 -26.60
C GLN A 119 -16.33 0.12 -28.02
N PHE A 120 -16.32 1.44 -28.21
CA PHE A 120 -16.61 2.07 -29.51
C PHE A 120 -15.49 1.87 -30.53
N THR A 121 -14.24 2.08 -30.12
CA THR A 121 -13.09 1.98 -31.04
C THR A 121 -12.66 0.54 -31.28
N GLY A 122 -12.88 -0.35 -30.30
CA GLY A 122 -12.44 -1.74 -30.35
C GLY A 122 -10.92 -1.93 -30.45
N LYS A 123 -10.14 -0.86 -30.27
CA LYS A 123 -8.68 -0.80 -30.41
C LYS A 123 -8.00 -0.84 -29.03
N GLY A 124 -6.71 -1.19 -29.00
CA GLY A 124 -5.90 -1.14 -27.78
C GLY A 124 -5.52 0.29 -27.36
N ALA A 125 -5.05 0.47 -26.12
CA ALA A 125 -4.78 1.78 -25.51
C ALA A 125 -3.85 2.70 -26.32
N ALA A 126 -2.86 2.15 -27.05
CA ALA A 126 -1.99 2.96 -27.93
C ALA A 126 -2.66 3.36 -29.26
N GLN A 127 -3.51 2.50 -29.81
CA GLN A 127 -4.13 2.67 -31.12
C GLN A 127 -5.42 3.52 -31.07
N VAL A 128 -6.08 3.57 -29.91
CA VAL A 128 -7.24 4.44 -29.66
C VAL A 128 -6.96 5.90 -30.05
N TRP A 129 -5.77 6.40 -29.75
CA TRP A 129 -5.42 7.82 -29.95
C TRP A 129 -5.08 8.17 -31.41
N GLU A 130 -5.21 7.22 -32.35
CA GLU A 130 -5.14 7.52 -33.79
C GLU A 130 -6.27 8.45 -34.25
N VAL A 131 -7.34 8.59 -33.47
CA VAL A 131 -8.41 9.59 -33.70
C VAL A 131 -7.86 11.02 -33.70
N CYS A 132 -6.85 11.32 -32.87
CA CYS A 132 -6.20 12.62 -32.83
C CYS A 132 -4.68 12.47 -32.63
N PRO A 133 -3.87 12.64 -33.69
CA PRO A 133 -2.44 12.30 -33.66
C PRO A 133 -1.62 13.11 -32.65
N ILE A 134 -2.09 14.28 -32.22
CA ILE A 134 -1.46 15.08 -31.17
C ILE A 134 -1.42 14.36 -29.81
N PHE A 135 -2.39 13.47 -29.55
CA PHE A 135 -2.53 12.75 -28.29
C PHE A 135 -1.96 11.34 -28.34
N LYS A 136 -1.25 10.96 -29.41
CA LYS A 136 -0.63 9.62 -29.55
C LYS A 136 0.35 9.30 -28.41
N GLY A 137 1.00 10.33 -27.84
CA GLY A 137 1.88 10.20 -26.67
C GLY A 137 1.16 9.71 -25.40
N ILE A 138 -0.14 10.00 -25.25
CA ILE A 138 -0.93 9.56 -24.09
C ILE A 138 -1.01 8.02 -24.07
N GLY A 139 -1.30 7.40 -25.22
CA GLY A 139 -1.40 5.94 -25.32
C GLY A 139 -0.08 5.22 -25.03
N ILE A 140 1.04 5.77 -25.50
CA ILE A 140 2.37 5.22 -25.18
C ILE A 140 2.68 5.40 -23.69
N GLY A 141 2.36 6.58 -23.12
CA GLY A 141 2.51 6.84 -21.70
C GLY A 141 1.71 5.88 -20.84
N MET A 142 0.46 5.57 -21.22
CA MET A 142 -0.37 4.56 -20.56
C MET A 142 0.30 3.19 -20.54
N ILE A 143 0.88 2.73 -21.66
CA ILE A 143 1.60 1.45 -21.72
C ILE A 143 2.82 1.46 -20.79
N VAL A 144 3.63 2.53 -20.81
CA VAL A 144 4.81 2.64 -19.92
C VAL A 144 4.40 2.59 -18.45
N VAL A 145 3.35 3.34 -18.06
CA VAL A 145 2.83 3.33 -16.69
C VAL A 145 2.32 1.94 -16.30
N LEU A 146 1.62 1.23 -17.20
CA LEU A 146 1.17 -0.14 -16.96
C LEU A 146 2.35 -1.11 -16.80
N CYS A 147 3.41 -0.98 -17.60
CA CYS A 147 4.61 -1.81 -17.47
C CYS A 147 5.30 -1.60 -16.12
N VAL A 148 5.55 -0.34 -15.73
CA VAL A 148 6.21 -0.03 -14.45
C VAL A 148 5.35 -0.48 -13.27
N SER A 149 4.04 -0.20 -13.32
CA SER A 149 3.11 -0.62 -12.26
C SER A 149 3.03 -2.14 -12.19
N GLY A 150 2.98 -2.84 -13.33
CA GLY A 150 2.95 -4.29 -13.38
C GLY A 150 4.19 -4.92 -12.74
N LEU A 151 5.39 -4.42 -13.02
CA LEU A 151 6.62 -4.90 -12.38
C LEU A 151 6.57 -4.72 -10.86
N TYR A 152 6.18 -3.53 -10.40
CA TYR A 152 6.07 -3.22 -8.97
C TYR A 152 5.04 -4.10 -8.25
N TYR A 153 3.85 -4.27 -8.81
CA TYR A 153 2.81 -5.08 -8.17
C TYR A 153 3.15 -6.57 -8.14
N ASN A 154 3.85 -7.10 -9.16
CA ASN A 154 4.30 -8.50 -9.14
C ASN A 154 5.30 -8.77 -8.01
N ILE A 155 6.20 -7.81 -7.70
CA ILE A 155 7.11 -7.91 -6.55
C ILE A 155 6.32 -7.99 -5.24
N ILE A 156 5.30 -7.14 -5.08
CA ILE A 156 4.44 -7.19 -3.88
C ILE A 156 3.75 -8.54 -3.77
N VAL A 157 3.18 -9.06 -4.87
CA VAL A 157 2.53 -10.38 -4.86
C VAL A 157 3.52 -11.47 -4.45
N ALA A 158 4.75 -11.43 -4.95
CA ALA A 158 5.80 -12.38 -4.55
C ALA A 158 6.09 -12.33 -3.04
N TRP A 159 6.20 -11.13 -2.45
CA TRP A 159 6.34 -10.99 -1.00
C TRP A 159 5.11 -11.54 -0.26
N THR A 160 3.89 -11.21 -0.69
CA THR A 160 2.68 -11.73 -0.02
C THR A 160 2.61 -13.25 -0.05
N LEU A 161 3.00 -13.89 -1.16
CA LEU A 161 3.07 -15.35 -1.25
C LEU A 161 4.16 -15.94 -0.37
N HIS A 162 5.31 -15.27 -0.24
CA HIS A 162 6.36 -15.68 0.68
C HIS A 162 5.87 -15.64 2.14
N TYR A 163 5.26 -14.54 2.57
CA TYR A 163 4.69 -14.41 3.92
C TYR A 163 3.53 -15.39 4.15
N LEU A 164 2.71 -15.65 3.13
CA LEU A 164 1.66 -16.68 3.19
C LEU A 164 2.27 -18.07 3.43
N GLY A 165 3.35 -18.41 2.72
CA GLY A 165 4.09 -19.66 2.93
C GLY A 165 4.69 -19.77 4.34
N SER A 166 5.35 -18.70 4.81
CA SER A 166 5.95 -18.64 6.15
C SER A 166 4.91 -18.67 7.28
N SER A 167 3.64 -18.36 7.00
CA SER A 167 2.54 -18.42 7.98
C SER A 167 2.15 -19.84 8.38
N PHE A 168 2.61 -20.87 7.65
CA PHE A 168 2.37 -22.26 8.01
C PHE A 168 3.41 -22.82 9.00
N ILE A 169 4.44 -22.04 9.35
CA ILE A 169 5.51 -22.42 10.29
C ILE A 169 5.11 -21.99 11.71
N ASN A 170 5.24 -22.91 12.68
CA ASN A 170 5.01 -22.64 14.10
C ASN A 170 6.31 -22.87 14.90
N PRO A 171 6.79 -21.91 15.71
CA PRO A 171 6.29 -20.52 15.84
C PRO A 171 6.53 -19.70 14.57
N LEU A 172 5.75 -18.61 14.38
CA LEU A 172 5.91 -17.76 13.20
C LEU A 172 7.30 -17.09 13.26
N PRO A 173 8.03 -16.95 12.14
CA PRO A 173 9.40 -16.44 12.15
C PRO A 173 9.56 -15.06 12.80
N TRP A 174 8.58 -14.17 12.59
CA TRP A 174 8.57 -12.81 13.11
C TRP A 174 7.92 -12.67 14.51
N THR A 175 7.86 -13.75 15.29
CA THR A 175 7.30 -13.71 16.67
C THR A 175 8.34 -13.29 17.71
N ASP A 176 9.55 -13.81 17.58
CA ASP A 176 10.61 -13.68 18.58
C ASP A 176 11.90 -13.13 17.95
N CYS A 177 12.78 -12.57 18.78
CA CYS A 177 14.11 -12.11 18.39
C CYS A 177 15.18 -13.23 18.42
N ASN A 178 14.77 -14.49 18.59
CA ASN A 178 15.69 -15.63 18.76
C ASN A 178 16.02 -16.32 17.43
N ASN A 179 16.29 -15.56 16.37
CA ASN A 179 16.67 -16.10 15.07
C ASN A 179 18.07 -15.66 14.65
N ASN A 180 18.68 -16.41 13.73
CA ASN A 180 20.02 -16.12 13.20
C ASN A 180 20.08 -14.84 12.35
N TRP A 181 18.94 -14.38 11.84
CA TRP A 181 18.83 -13.14 11.06
C TRP A 181 18.51 -11.92 11.91
N ASN A 182 18.24 -12.08 13.21
CA ASN A 182 17.91 -10.95 14.07
C ASN A 182 19.15 -10.08 14.34
N THR A 183 18.93 -8.77 14.33
CA THR A 183 19.95 -7.79 14.73
C THR A 183 19.99 -7.62 16.26
N GLY A 184 21.10 -7.09 16.79
CA GLY A 184 21.24 -6.79 18.22
C GLY A 184 20.25 -5.73 18.75
N ASP A 185 19.53 -5.06 17.84
CA ASP A 185 18.54 -4.03 18.15
C ASP A 185 17.08 -4.56 18.16
N CYS A 186 16.86 -5.87 18.04
CA CYS A 186 15.54 -6.48 18.12
C CYS A 186 15.03 -6.54 19.57
N ILE A 187 13.80 -6.06 19.82
CA ILE A 187 13.13 -6.15 21.13
C ILE A 187 11.66 -6.56 20.99
N ARG A 188 11.21 -7.48 21.85
CA ARG A 188 9.78 -7.84 21.95
C ARG A 188 8.97 -6.74 22.64
N ASN A 189 7.73 -6.53 22.18
CA ASN A 189 6.85 -5.47 22.70
C ASN A 189 6.60 -5.58 24.22
N GLU A 190 6.50 -6.81 24.75
CA GLU A 190 6.34 -7.04 26.20
C GLU A 190 7.52 -6.47 27.01
N VAL A 191 8.76 -6.66 26.52
CA VAL A 191 9.97 -6.16 27.18
C VAL A 191 10.05 -4.64 27.07
N ARG A 192 9.63 -4.07 25.92
CA ARG A 192 9.55 -2.63 25.69
C ARG A 192 8.62 -1.93 26.70
N ASP A 193 7.49 -2.54 27.04
CA ASP A 193 6.53 -1.96 27.99
C ASP A 193 7.00 -2.06 29.44
N VAL A 194 7.66 -3.17 29.83
CA VAL A 194 8.32 -3.30 31.14
C VAL A 194 9.41 -2.24 31.32
N ILE A 195 10.19 -1.99 30.27
CA ILE A 195 11.22 -0.95 30.24
C ILE A 195 10.65 0.45 30.48
N ARG A 196 9.55 0.81 29.80
CA ARG A 196 8.92 2.14 29.93
C ARG A 196 8.30 2.38 31.30
N ASN A 197 7.87 1.32 31.98
CA ASN A 197 7.28 1.40 33.32
C ASN A 197 8.32 1.35 34.45
N THR A 198 9.59 1.07 34.13
CA THR A 198 10.69 1.17 35.09
C THR A 198 11.08 2.63 35.24
N SER A 199 11.31 3.12 36.45
CA SER A 199 11.73 4.50 36.72
C SER A 199 13.15 4.77 36.20
N VAL A 200 13.25 5.14 34.93
CA VAL A 200 14.49 5.56 34.28
C VAL A 200 14.78 7.00 34.67
N TYR A 201 15.89 7.24 35.38
CA TYR A 201 16.41 8.59 35.57
C TYR A 201 17.08 9.02 34.24
N ASN A 202 16.50 10.01 33.58
CA ASN A 202 16.99 10.55 32.30
C ASN A 202 18.45 10.98 32.40
N SER A 203 19.32 10.38 31.58
CA SER A 203 20.61 10.95 31.20
C SER A 203 20.39 11.74 29.92
N SER A 204 20.50 13.06 30.00
CA SER A 204 20.59 13.94 28.84
C SER A 204 21.92 13.69 28.16
N ASP A 205 21.96 12.79 27.18
CA ASP A 205 22.74 12.94 25.94
C ASP A 205 22.88 11.58 25.22
N VAL A 206 22.48 11.60 23.95
CA VAL A 206 22.75 10.61 22.88
C VAL A 206 22.13 9.23 23.06
N GLY A 207 21.15 8.86 22.22
CA GLY A 207 20.69 7.48 21.99
C GLY A 207 19.79 6.86 23.07
N SER A 208 18.93 5.91 22.66
CA SER A 208 18.02 5.16 23.56
C SER A 208 18.78 4.13 24.41
N TYR A 209 19.67 4.61 25.26
CA TYR A 209 20.35 3.80 26.27
C TYR A 209 19.56 3.87 27.59
N LEU A 210 19.29 2.71 28.20
CA LEU A 210 18.74 2.63 29.55
C LEU A 210 19.85 2.52 30.59
N ASN A 211 19.80 3.36 31.61
CA ASN A 211 20.57 3.16 32.83
C ASN A 211 19.75 2.30 33.80
N GLY A 212 20.14 1.02 33.96
CA GLY A 212 19.60 0.13 34.99
C GLY A 212 20.49 0.09 36.24
N SER A 213 19.92 -0.22 37.40
CA SER A 213 20.67 -0.44 38.65
C SER A 213 20.18 -1.73 39.31
N ILE A 214 21.07 -2.72 39.45
CA ILE A 214 20.78 -3.99 40.15
C ILE A 214 21.26 -3.81 41.59
N TYR A 215 20.38 -4.08 42.54
CA TYR A 215 20.70 -4.09 43.97
C TYR A 215 21.05 -5.52 44.37
N ASN A 216 22.34 -5.83 44.50
CA ASN A 216 22.77 -7.06 45.17
C ASN A 216 22.71 -6.84 46.69
N VAL A 217 21.72 -7.42 47.35
CA VAL A 217 21.60 -7.39 48.81
C VAL A 217 22.03 -8.73 49.37
N THR A 218 23.32 -8.88 49.62
CA THR A 218 23.87 -9.97 50.42
C THR A 218 24.33 -9.40 51.75
N GLY A 219 23.55 -9.64 52.81
CA GLY A 219 23.96 -9.36 54.19
C GLY A 219 24.49 -7.95 54.45
N GLY A 220 23.60 -6.95 54.45
CA GLY A 220 23.87 -5.63 55.05
C GLY A 220 24.71 -4.62 54.25
N ASN A 221 25.36 -5.02 53.16
CA ASN A 221 26.02 -4.09 52.23
C ASN A 221 25.32 -4.11 50.87
N SER A 222 24.74 -3.00 50.45
CA SER A 222 24.19 -2.82 49.10
C SER A 222 25.24 -2.21 48.18
N SER A 223 25.72 -2.99 47.20
CA SER A 223 26.50 -2.46 46.07
C SER A 223 25.55 -2.18 44.91
N VAL A 224 25.58 -0.95 44.39
CA VAL A 224 24.82 -0.55 43.20
C VAL A 224 25.73 -0.64 41.98
N GLU A 225 25.56 -1.69 41.17
CA GLU A 225 26.15 -1.73 39.83
C GLU A 225 25.21 -1.04 38.84
N ARG A 226 25.69 0.05 38.23
CA ARG A 226 25.01 0.70 37.11
C ARG A 226 25.44 0.04 35.81
N TYR A 227 24.47 -0.41 35.03
CA TYR A 227 24.70 -0.95 33.70
C TYR A 227 23.90 -0.15 32.70
N VAL A 228 24.55 0.17 31.58
CA VAL A 228 23.93 0.86 30.44
C VAL A 228 23.52 -0.22 29.44
N VAL A 229 22.22 -0.41 29.25
CA VAL A 229 21.69 -1.34 28.23
C VAL A 229 21.28 -0.53 27.02
N GLN A 230 21.87 -0.84 25.87
CA GLN A 230 21.33 -0.37 24.59
C GLN A 230 19.97 -1.05 24.39
N VAL A 231 18.89 -0.26 24.39
CA VAL A 231 17.57 -0.80 24.10
C VAL A 231 17.39 -0.79 22.61
N GLY A 232 17.33 -1.99 22.06
CA GLY A 232 16.93 -2.19 20.68
C GLY A 232 15.62 -1.47 20.39
N SER A 233 15.57 -0.75 19.27
CA SER A 233 14.42 0.06 18.89
C SER A 233 13.46 -0.66 17.93
N ILE A 234 13.82 -1.82 17.42
CA ILE A 234 13.15 -2.48 16.28
C ILE A 234 12.32 -3.67 16.79
N SER A 235 11.09 -3.83 16.30
CA SER A 235 10.26 -4.99 16.62
C SER A 235 10.70 -6.24 15.84
N PRO A 236 10.36 -7.47 16.30
CA PRO A 236 10.72 -8.69 15.56
C PRO A 236 10.13 -8.72 14.14
N GLU A 237 8.97 -8.09 13.94
CA GLU A 237 8.32 -8.01 12.63
C GLU A 237 9.03 -7.04 11.68
N GLU A 238 9.46 -5.88 12.18
CA GLU A 238 10.22 -4.90 11.40
C GLU A 238 11.61 -5.43 11.01
N ASP A 239 12.28 -6.13 11.93
CA ASP A 239 13.59 -6.73 11.69
C ASP A 239 13.50 -7.86 10.63
N TYR A 240 12.47 -8.70 10.73
CA TYR A 240 12.19 -9.73 9.72
C TYR A 240 11.89 -9.11 8.34
N TRP A 241 11.10 -8.04 8.30
CA TRP A 241 10.81 -7.32 7.06
C TRP A 241 12.09 -6.77 6.41
N GLN A 242 13.01 -6.21 7.19
CA GLN A 242 14.29 -5.72 6.68
C GLN A 242 15.16 -6.86 6.13
N TYR A 243 15.25 -7.97 6.87
CA TYR A 243 15.98 -9.16 6.43
C TYR A 243 15.46 -9.70 5.09
N VAL A 244 14.14 -9.89 4.97
CA VAL A 244 13.51 -10.39 3.73
C VAL A 244 13.75 -9.43 2.57
N ASN A 245 13.57 -8.12 2.75
CA ASN A 245 13.80 -7.16 1.66
C ASN A 245 15.25 -7.16 1.17
N PHE A 246 16.21 -7.23 2.08
CA PHE A 246 17.62 -7.27 1.71
C PHE A 246 17.95 -8.51 0.87
N HIS A 247 17.34 -9.65 1.19
CA HIS A 247 17.59 -10.92 0.49
C HIS A 247 16.78 -11.09 -0.82
N PHE A 248 15.69 -10.35 -1.02
CA PHE A 248 14.87 -10.41 -2.25
C PHE A 248 15.20 -9.31 -3.27
N LEU A 249 15.91 -8.24 -2.87
CA LEU A 249 16.29 -7.11 -3.75
C LEU A 249 17.73 -7.19 -4.28
N VAL A 250 18.50 -8.19 -3.87
CA VAL A 250 19.84 -8.54 -4.39
C VAL A 250 19.74 -9.82 -5.20
#